data_AF-A0A4Q4WWL5-F1
#
_entry.id   AF-A0A4Q4WWL5-F1
#
_cell.length_a   1.000
_cell.length_b   1.000
_cell.length_c   1.000
_cell.angle_alpha   90.00
_cell.angle_beta   90.00
_cell.angle_gamma   90.00
#
_symmetry.space_group_name_H-M   'P 1'
#
loop_
_entity.id
_entity.type
_entity.pdbx_description
1 polymer ?
#
loop_
_entity_poly.entity_id
_entity_poly.type
_entity_poly.pdbx_seq_one_letter_code
_entity_poly.pdbx_strand_id
1 'polypeptide(L)'
;MTSRNIVKYTLSEEELCDLSQQLLTEQPPSVNERFVCYMVDGKAETSNLARHVERVVFEERFGLDDAAMTRLYGPYEAASSFFLVVDRLNVRPAGAARIGRNCEAGFLTLNDASRMVGVSLETFRAHYNVGNMDEVWDLGTTVVLKEYRAIDNHLVSQICYRCLWARAMHEGIKHYVTILDGDIRRTFALVGLPFEPIIGTGEVYHEGSKDSMFMYGPPAGFPGGAAKGLARVNEKLKPFVASFKTRVFDGPDVDHHLMFDISKAPGALKRDNEATTTPVTKPPPVQDVAVSANGHGLSQWYGALKRYFSSF
;
A
#
# COMPACT_ATOMS: atom_id res chain seq x y z
N MET A 1 -0.71 11.98 -32.54
CA MET A 1 0.59 12.24 -31.88
C MET A 1 0.56 11.51 -30.55
N THR A 2 1.27 10.39 -30.42
CA THR A 2 1.39 9.67 -29.16
C THR A 2 2.24 10.53 -28.23
N SER A 3 1.61 11.24 -27.30
CA SER A 3 2.30 11.91 -26.21
C SER A 3 3.20 10.86 -25.54
N ARG A 4 4.50 11.07 -25.61
CA ARG A 4 5.47 10.18 -24.98
C ARG A 4 5.22 10.33 -23.47
N ASN A 5 4.77 9.27 -22.80
CA ASN A 5 4.42 9.39 -21.39
C ASN A 5 5.67 9.75 -20.59
N ILE A 6 5.71 10.95 -20.04
CA ILE A 6 6.88 11.46 -19.31
C ILE A 6 6.71 11.06 -17.85
N VAL A 7 7.65 10.25 -17.35
CA VAL A 7 7.77 9.98 -15.92
C VAL A 7 8.15 11.28 -15.22
N LYS A 8 7.29 11.75 -14.30
CA LYS A 8 7.52 12.94 -13.48
C LYS A 8 7.30 12.61 -12.00
N TYR A 9 8.16 13.15 -11.14
CA TYR A 9 8.01 13.09 -9.68
C TYR A 9 7.56 14.43 -9.11
N THR A 10 8.00 15.55 -9.67
CA THR A 10 7.42 16.86 -9.35
C THR A 10 6.29 17.21 -10.31
N LEU A 11 5.16 17.63 -9.74
CA LEU A 11 4.00 18.17 -10.45
C LEU A 11 3.71 19.57 -9.88
N SER A 12 3.29 20.49 -10.74
CA SER A 12 2.74 21.77 -10.29
C SER A 12 1.36 21.57 -9.65
N GLU A 13 0.88 22.57 -8.90
CA GLU A 13 -0.48 22.56 -8.34
C GLU A 13 -1.57 22.43 -9.42
N GLU A 14 -1.35 23.04 -10.59
CA GLU A 14 -2.24 22.93 -11.75
C GLU A 14 -2.22 21.51 -12.31
N GLU A 15 -1.03 20.93 -12.55
CA GLU A 15 -0.90 19.55 -13.03
C GLU A 15 -1.52 18.53 -12.05
N LEU A 16 -1.36 18.73 -10.74
CA LEU A 16 -1.98 17.90 -9.72
C LEU A 16 -3.51 17.93 -9.78
N CYS A 17 -4.08 19.14 -9.89
CA CYS A 17 -5.51 19.35 -9.97
C CYS A 17 -6.07 18.72 -11.25
N ASP A 18 -5.45 19.00 -12.40
CA ASP A 18 -5.90 18.53 -13.69
C ASP A 18 -5.85 17.00 -13.81
N LEU A 19 -4.73 16.38 -13.43
CA LEU A 19 -4.59 14.91 -13.46
C LEU A 19 -5.54 14.22 -12.48
N SER A 20 -5.76 14.81 -11.30
CA SER A 20 -6.71 14.25 -10.32
C SER A 20 -8.15 14.33 -10.83
N GLN A 21 -8.54 15.48 -11.40
CA GLN A 21 -9.85 15.67 -11.99
C GLN A 21 -10.06 14.75 -13.20
N GLN A 22 -9.05 14.61 -14.06
CA GLN A 22 -9.08 13.69 -15.19
C GLN A 22 -9.30 12.25 -14.71
N LEU A 23 -8.50 11.77 -13.73
CA LEU A 23 -8.63 10.43 -13.19
C LEU A 23 -10.04 10.16 -12.63
N LEU A 24 -10.57 11.09 -11.83
CA LEU A 24 -11.93 10.99 -11.25
C LEU A 24 -13.03 11.02 -12.32
N THR A 25 -12.80 11.68 -13.44
CA THR A 25 -13.78 11.83 -14.54
C THR A 25 -13.75 10.62 -15.46
N GLU A 26 -12.57 10.15 -15.85
CA GLU A 26 -12.36 9.01 -16.75
C GLU A 26 -12.63 7.68 -16.04
N GLN A 27 -12.37 7.63 -14.74
CA GLN A 27 -12.58 6.45 -13.89
C GLN A 27 -13.45 6.85 -12.68
N PRO A 28 -14.75 7.11 -12.90
CA PRO A 28 -15.64 7.52 -11.84
C PRO A 28 -15.75 6.44 -10.76
N PRO A 29 -15.67 6.81 -9.47
CA PRO A 29 -15.82 5.87 -8.37
C PRO A 29 -17.21 5.25 -8.35
N SER A 30 -17.26 3.94 -8.13
CA SER A 30 -18.52 3.20 -7.97
C SER A 30 -19.14 3.38 -6.58
N VAL A 31 -18.50 4.16 -5.70
CA VAL A 31 -18.89 4.39 -4.31
C VAL A 31 -19.00 5.86 -4.00
N ASN A 32 -19.77 6.18 -2.97
CA ASN A 32 -19.91 7.56 -2.50
C ASN A 32 -18.96 7.92 -1.34
N GLU A 33 -17.77 7.33 -1.34
CA GLU A 33 -16.79 7.49 -0.26
C GLU A 33 -15.84 8.65 -0.52
N ARG A 34 -15.41 9.38 0.51
CA ARG A 34 -14.48 10.51 0.33
C ARG A 34 -13.13 10.06 -0.23
N PHE A 35 -12.57 9.00 0.34
CA PHE A 35 -11.27 8.48 -0.04
C PHE A 35 -11.47 7.24 -0.91
N VAL A 36 -10.90 7.25 -2.11
CA VAL A 36 -11.00 6.14 -3.07
C VAL A 36 -9.62 5.75 -3.55
N CYS A 37 -9.40 4.46 -3.81
CA CYS A 37 -8.10 3.94 -4.22
C CYS A 37 -8.12 3.48 -5.67
N TYR A 38 -7.20 4.01 -6.47
CA TYR A 38 -6.94 3.68 -7.86
C TYR A 38 -5.71 2.79 -8.01
N MET A 39 -5.70 1.86 -8.97
CA MET A 39 -4.55 1.02 -9.30
C MET A 39 -4.12 1.54 -10.64
N VAL A 40 -3.06 2.34 -10.64
CA VAL A 40 -2.56 2.99 -11.83
C VAL A 40 -1.33 2.26 -12.32
N ASP A 41 -1.34 1.93 -13.60
CA ASP A 41 -0.19 1.35 -14.29
C ASP A 41 0.95 2.36 -14.34
N GLY A 42 2.19 1.93 -14.11
CA GLY A 42 3.35 2.82 -14.11
C GLY A 42 3.61 3.51 -15.46
N LYS A 43 3.04 3.02 -16.56
CA LYS A 43 3.12 3.68 -17.86
C LYS A 43 2.00 4.67 -18.11
N ALA A 44 1.00 4.78 -17.23
CA ALA A 44 -0.09 5.74 -17.36
C ALA A 44 0.33 7.13 -16.87
N GLU A 45 -0.19 8.20 -17.47
CA GLU A 45 0.17 9.56 -17.05
C GLU A 45 -0.29 9.86 -15.61
N THR A 46 -1.45 9.33 -15.23
CA THR A 46 -2.01 9.42 -13.87
C THR A 46 -1.13 8.78 -12.80
N SER A 47 -0.16 7.92 -13.17
CA SER A 47 0.82 7.40 -12.20
C SER A 47 1.80 8.46 -11.70
N ASN A 48 1.92 9.61 -12.40
CA ASN A 48 2.68 10.75 -11.90
C ASN A 48 2.08 11.35 -10.61
N LEU A 49 0.77 11.20 -10.37
CA LEU A 49 0.15 11.59 -9.09
C LEU A 49 0.74 10.77 -7.93
N ALA A 50 0.90 9.45 -8.12
CA ALA A 50 1.47 8.58 -7.09
C ALA A 50 2.97 8.87 -6.88
N ARG A 51 3.73 9.04 -7.96
CA ARG A 51 5.15 9.44 -7.90
C ARG A 51 5.36 10.76 -7.17
N HIS A 52 4.44 11.71 -7.38
CA HIS A 52 4.48 12.97 -6.67
C HIS A 52 4.28 12.80 -5.17
N VAL A 53 3.31 12.00 -4.75
CA VAL A 53 3.13 11.69 -3.33
C VAL A 53 4.34 10.98 -2.73
N GLU A 54 4.98 10.05 -3.46
CA GLU A 54 6.21 9.39 -3.00
C GLU A 54 7.35 10.40 -2.82
N ARG A 55 7.67 11.16 -3.86
CA ARG A 55 8.72 12.17 -3.82
C ARG A 55 8.46 13.17 -2.70
N VAL A 56 7.24 13.70 -2.64
CA VAL A 56 6.51 14.12 -1.43
C VAL A 56 7.22 13.86 -0.09
N VAL A 57 6.93 12.64 0.34
CA VAL A 57 7.25 12.09 1.65
C VAL A 57 8.71 11.67 1.73
N PHE A 58 9.31 11.22 0.62
CA PHE A 58 10.71 10.76 0.60
C PHE A 58 11.69 11.92 0.74
N GLU A 59 11.40 13.09 0.17
CA GLU A 59 12.21 14.29 0.42
C GLU A 59 12.05 14.77 1.86
N GLU A 60 10.82 14.82 2.39
CA GLU A 60 10.58 15.20 3.79
C GLU A 60 11.33 14.28 4.77
N ARG A 61 11.33 12.96 4.52
CA ARG A 61 11.85 11.95 5.44
C ARG A 61 13.34 11.68 5.26
N PHE A 62 13.83 11.65 4.02
CA PHE A 62 15.16 11.16 3.65
C PHE A 62 15.97 12.15 2.81
N GLY A 63 15.38 13.27 2.38
CA GLY A 63 16.04 14.24 1.50
C GLY A 63 16.22 13.75 0.06
N LEU A 64 15.39 12.80 -0.40
CA LEU A 64 15.45 12.25 -1.75
C LEU A 64 14.64 13.10 -2.72
N ASP A 65 15.35 13.83 -3.59
CA ASP A 65 14.78 14.67 -4.64
C ASP A 65 14.37 13.88 -5.89
N ASP A 66 13.89 14.58 -6.93
CA ASP A 66 13.50 13.96 -8.21
C ASP A 66 14.64 13.14 -8.84
N ALA A 67 15.90 13.60 -8.73
CA ALA A 67 17.05 12.92 -9.31
C ALA A 67 17.34 11.62 -8.55
N ALA A 68 17.22 11.63 -7.22
CA ALA A 68 17.36 10.45 -6.37
C ALA A 68 16.24 9.45 -6.65
N MET A 69 14.99 9.89 -6.72
CA MET A 69 13.84 9.04 -7.05
C MET A 69 14.00 8.42 -8.45
N THR A 70 14.42 9.21 -9.45
CA THR A 70 14.69 8.73 -10.81
C THR A 70 15.79 7.69 -10.84
N ARG A 71 16.89 7.90 -10.11
CA ARG A 71 17.99 6.93 -10.02
C ARG A 71 17.52 5.62 -9.38
N LEU A 72 16.75 5.71 -8.31
CA LEU A 72 16.31 4.56 -7.52
C LEU A 72 15.26 3.72 -8.27
N TYR A 73 14.24 4.36 -8.82
CA TYR A 73 13.07 3.68 -9.38
C TYR A 73 13.02 3.65 -10.91
N GLY A 74 13.79 4.50 -11.61
CA GLY A 74 13.79 4.62 -13.06
C GLY A 74 13.82 3.29 -13.83
N PRO A 75 14.72 2.34 -13.49
CA PRO A 75 14.77 1.03 -14.15
C PRO A 75 13.48 0.19 -13.99
N TYR A 76 12.66 0.50 -12.99
CA TYR A 76 11.48 -0.27 -12.58
C TYR A 76 10.16 0.42 -12.92
N GLU A 77 10.18 1.66 -13.43
CA GLU A 77 8.98 2.47 -13.63
C GLU A 77 7.95 1.81 -14.54
N ALA A 78 8.41 1.20 -15.64
CA ALA A 78 7.55 0.51 -16.60
C ALA A 78 6.88 -0.77 -16.03
N ALA A 79 7.43 -1.33 -14.95
CA ALA A 79 6.92 -2.51 -14.27
C ALA A 79 6.27 -2.19 -12.92
N SER A 80 6.18 -0.91 -12.58
CA SER A 80 5.55 -0.45 -11.35
C SER A 80 4.03 -0.41 -11.52
N SER A 81 3.31 -0.66 -10.44
CA SER A 81 1.90 -0.31 -10.30
C SER A 81 1.70 0.41 -8.98
N PHE A 82 0.78 1.35 -8.94
CA PHE A 82 0.53 2.15 -7.74
C PHE A 82 -0.89 2.00 -7.26
N PHE A 83 -1.07 1.87 -5.95
CA PHE A 83 -2.33 2.03 -5.25
C PHE A 83 -2.43 3.48 -4.79
N LEU A 84 -3.07 4.33 -5.58
CA LEU A 84 -3.22 5.77 -5.37
C LEU A 84 -4.54 6.08 -4.67
N VAL A 85 -4.47 6.58 -3.44
CA VAL A 85 -5.65 7.08 -2.72
C VAL A 85 -5.88 8.54 -3.09
N VAL A 86 -7.09 8.87 -3.54
CA VAL A 86 -7.54 10.21 -3.91
C VAL A 86 -8.62 10.67 -2.93
N ASP A 87 -8.48 11.89 -2.43
CA ASP A 87 -9.51 12.61 -1.70
C ASP A 87 -10.46 13.30 -2.69
N ARG A 88 -11.65 12.74 -2.87
CA ARG A 88 -12.66 13.25 -3.81
C ARG A 88 -13.22 14.60 -3.43
N LEU A 89 -13.20 14.95 -2.15
CA LEU A 89 -13.71 16.24 -1.70
C LEU A 89 -12.78 17.37 -2.12
N ASN A 90 -11.46 17.14 -2.04
CA ASN A 90 -10.44 18.13 -2.38
C ASN A 90 -9.83 17.93 -3.77
N VAL A 91 -10.23 16.86 -4.49
CA VAL A 91 -9.74 16.51 -5.83
C VAL A 91 -8.22 16.39 -5.87
N ARG A 92 -7.63 15.71 -4.87
CA ARG A 92 -6.18 15.62 -4.68
C ARG A 92 -5.74 14.22 -4.26
N PRO A 93 -4.50 13.80 -4.59
CA PRO A 93 -3.96 12.56 -4.06
C PRO A 93 -3.68 12.71 -2.56
N ALA A 94 -3.99 11.69 -1.78
CA ALA A 94 -3.83 11.66 -0.32
C ALA A 94 -2.70 10.72 0.14
N GLY A 95 -2.52 9.62 -0.58
CA GLY A 95 -1.53 8.59 -0.27
C GLY A 95 -1.28 7.68 -1.47
N ALA A 96 -0.17 6.97 -1.45
CA ALA A 96 0.18 6.01 -2.49
C ALA A 96 0.92 4.81 -1.90
N ALA A 97 0.77 3.65 -2.53
CA ALA A 97 1.70 2.54 -2.36
C ALA A 97 2.18 2.04 -3.71
N ARG A 98 3.46 1.71 -3.83
CA ARG A 98 4.07 1.17 -5.06
C ARG A 98 4.38 -0.30 -4.91
N ILE A 99 4.04 -1.07 -5.93
CA ILE A 99 4.57 -2.42 -6.15
C ILE A 99 5.41 -2.44 -7.43
N GLY A 100 6.50 -3.18 -7.41
CA GLY A 100 7.30 -3.55 -8.57
C GLY A 100 7.01 -5.00 -8.95
N ARG A 101 6.77 -5.22 -10.25
CA ARG A 101 6.61 -6.55 -10.84
C ARG A 101 7.93 -7.03 -11.42
N ASN A 102 8.00 -8.35 -11.67
CA ASN A 102 9.09 -8.95 -12.41
C ASN A 102 9.28 -8.25 -13.76
N CYS A 103 10.53 -7.86 -14.05
CA CYS A 103 10.88 -7.17 -15.29
C CYS A 103 12.35 -7.44 -15.65
N GLU A 104 12.82 -6.89 -16.76
CA GLU A 104 14.21 -7.08 -17.21
C GLU A 104 15.24 -6.57 -16.18
N ALA A 105 14.93 -5.49 -15.46
CA ALA A 105 15.76 -4.98 -14.37
C ALA A 105 15.67 -5.83 -13.08
N GLY A 106 14.80 -6.85 -13.04
CA GLY A 106 14.54 -7.65 -11.85
C GLY A 106 13.71 -6.89 -10.81
N PHE A 107 14.10 -7.01 -9.54
CA PHE A 107 13.45 -6.37 -8.40
C PHE A 107 14.47 -5.50 -7.65
N LEU A 108 14.08 -4.29 -7.28
CA LEU A 108 14.94 -3.35 -6.57
C LEU A 108 15.46 -3.97 -5.27
N THR A 109 14.55 -4.48 -4.44
CA THR A 109 14.88 -5.08 -3.14
C THR A 109 15.87 -6.22 -3.29
N LEU A 110 15.67 -7.12 -4.26
CA LEU A 110 16.55 -8.28 -4.45
C LEU A 110 17.90 -7.90 -5.07
N ASN A 111 17.93 -6.91 -5.97
CA ASN A 111 19.17 -6.39 -6.53
C ASN A 111 20.01 -5.71 -5.45
N ASP A 112 19.37 -4.91 -4.58
CA ASP A 112 20.05 -4.27 -3.47
C ASP A 112 20.50 -5.28 -2.41
N ALA A 113 19.70 -6.30 -2.10
CA ALA A 113 20.11 -7.38 -1.21
C ALA A 113 21.34 -8.14 -1.76
N SER A 114 21.37 -8.41 -3.05
CA SER A 114 22.53 -9.02 -3.72
C SER A 114 23.77 -8.13 -3.61
N ARG A 115 23.63 -6.84 -3.94
CA ARG A 115 24.73 -5.87 -3.96
C ARG A 115 25.29 -5.56 -2.57
N MET A 116 24.41 -5.44 -1.56
CA MET A 116 24.78 -4.89 -0.24
C MET A 116 25.08 -5.98 0.79
N VAL A 117 24.42 -7.12 0.70
CA VAL A 117 24.52 -8.20 1.71
C VAL A 117 24.74 -9.58 1.09
N GLY A 118 24.98 -9.65 -0.22
CA GLY A 118 25.42 -10.87 -0.91
C GLY A 118 24.33 -11.92 -1.12
N VAL A 119 23.05 -11.57 -0.95
CA VAL A 119 21.95 -12.51 -1.19
C VAL A 119 21.62 -12.56 -2.68
N SER A 120 22.06 -13.61 -3.36
CA SER A 120 21.76 -13.79 -4.78
C SER A 120 20.28 -14.14 -5.03
N LEU A 121 19.78 -13.85 -6.24
CA LEU A 121 18.44 -14.26 -6.66
C LEU A 121 18.25 -15.78 -6.60
N GLU A 122 19.28 -16.56 -6.98
CA GLU A 122 19.23 -18.03 -6.91
C GLU A 122 19.07 -18.51 -5.47
N THR A 123 19.85 -17.93 -4.54
CA THR A 123 19.75 -18.25 -3.11
C THR A 123 18.37 -17.90 -2.55
N PHE A 124 17.83 -16.72 -2.89
CA PHE A 124 16.47 -16.32 -2.52
C PHE A 124 15.42 -17.32 -3.01
N ARG A 125 15.48 -17.69 -4.30
CA ARG A 125 14.52 -18.63 -4.90
C ARG A 125 14.60 -20.01 -4.26
N ALA A 126 15.80 -20.52 -4.03
CA ALA A 126 15.99 -21.82 -3.39
C ALA A 126 15.48 -21.82 -1.94
N HIS A 127 15.78 -20.78 -1.16
CA HIS A 127 15.41 -20.70 0.25
C HIS A 127 13.89 -20.55 0.44
N TYR A 128 13.23 -19.69 -0.34
CA TYR A 128 11.79 -19.42 -0.22
C TYR A 128 10.92 -20.24 -1.18
N ASN A 129 11.51 -21.21 -1.89
CA ASN A 129 10.85 -22.07 -2.88
C ASN A 129 10.09 -21.30 -3.97
N VAL A 130 10.72 -20.26 -4.53
CA VAL A 130 10.13 -19.40 -5.56
C VAL A 130 10.36 -19.98 -6.95
N GLY A 131 9.34 -20.70 -7.43
CA GLY A 131 9.34 -21.28 -8.78
C GLY A 131 9.13 -20.26 -9.89
N ASN A 132 8.25 -19.28 -9.67
CA ASN A 132 7.90 -18.25 -10.64
C ASN A 132 8.07 -16.85 -10.05
N MET A 133 8.86 -16.00 -10.71
CA MET A 133 9.10 -14.63 -10.26
C MET A 133 7.88 -13.72 -10.46
N ASP A 134 6.92 -14.09 -11.31
CA ASP A 134 5.66 -13.33 -11.46
C ASP A 134 4.74 -13.47 -10.24
N GLU A 135 5.01 -14.43 -9.35
CA GLU A 135 4.31 -14.60 -8.06
C GLU A 135 4.97 -13.78 -6.93
N VAL A 136 5.96 -12.92 -7.27
CA VAL A 136 6.68 -12.04 -6.36
C VAL A 136 6.32 -10.60 -6.64
N TRP A 137 6.00 -9.85 -5.59
CA TRP A 137 5.95 -8.40 -5.62
C TRP A 137 7.05 -7.78 -4.77
N ASP A 138 7.68 -6.75 -5.31
CA ASP A 138 8.55 -5.85 -4.56
C ASP A 138 7.74 -4.67 -4.05
N LEU A 139 7.56 -4.58 -2.73
CA LEU A 139 6.81 -3.48 -2.14
C LEU A 139 7.77 -2.30 -1.97
N GLY A 140 7.68 -1.34 -2.90
CA GLY A 140 8.60 -0.22 -2.98
C GLY A 140 8.30 0.87 -1.95
N THR A 141 7.03 1.29 -1.84
CA THR A 141 6.64 2.38 -0.94
C THR A 141 5.24 2.19 -0.38
N THR A 142 4.97 2.80 0.77
CA THR A 142 3.62 3.14 1.23
C THR A 142 3.71 4.47 1.96
N VAL A 143 3.17 5.51 1.34
CA VAL A 143 3.35 6.91 1.71
C VAL A 143 2.02 7.62 1.83
N VAL A 144 1.93 8.56 2.77
CA VAL A 144 0.75 9.39 3.00
C VAL A 144 1.21 10.84 3.18
N LEU A 145 0.58 11.76 2.45
CA LEU A 145 0.84 13.20 2.58
C LEU A 145 0.47 13.67 3.98
N LYS A 146 1.22 14.65 4.50
CA LYS A 146 1.26 15.00 5.91
C LYS A 146 -0.10 15.30 6.54
N GLU A 147 -0.93 16.01 5.80
CA GLU A 147 -2.27 16.45 6.17
C GLU A 147 -3.29 15.30 6.22
N TYR A 148 -3.01 14.15 5.61
CA TYR A 148 -3.88 12.98 5.56
C TYR A 148 -3.50 11.88 6.58
N ARG A 149 -2.30 11.97 7.14
CA ARG A 149 -1.68 10.96 8.02
C ARG A 149 -2.54 10.53 9.21
N ALA A 150 -3.17 11.49 9.87
CA ALA A 150 -3.90 11.28 11.12
C ALA A 150 -5.42 11.12 10.95
N ILE A 151 -5.96 11.22 9.72
CA ILE A 151 -7.39 11.15 9.46
C ILE A 151 -7.94 9.77 9.86
N ASP A 152 -9.02 9.77 10.64
CA ASP A 152 -9.82 8.61 11.04
C ASP A 152 -8.97 7.38 11.47
N ASN A 153 -7.98 7.64 12.33
CA ASN A 153 -7.01 6.65 12.79
C ASN A 153 -6.22 6.01 11.65
N HIS A 154 -5.53 6.84 10.85
CA HIS A 154 -4.68 6.41 9.74
C HIS A 154 -5.44 5.68 8.62
N LEU A 155 -6.61 6.19 8.26
CA LEU A 155 -7.47 5.59 7.24
C LEU A 155 -6.76 5.45 5.89
N VAL A 156 -6.08 6.49 5.41
CA VAL A 156 -5.46 6.50 4.07
C VAL A 156 -4.38 5.41 3.92
N SER A 157 -3.52 5.22 4.92
CA SER A 157 -2.52 4.14 4.87
C SER A 157 -3.17 2.76 4.97
N GLN A 158 -4.23 2.61 5.76
CA GLN A 158 -4.99 1.37 5.84
C GLN A 158 -5.68 1.02 4.52
N ILE A 159 -6.19 2.01 3.77
CA ILE A 159 -6.70 1.82 2.41
C ILE A 159 -5.57 1.31 1.50
N CYS A 160 -4.38 1.91 1.53
CA CYS A 160 -3.23 1.44 0.74
C CYS A 160 -2.92 -0.04 1.04
N TYR A 161 -2.77 -0.41 2.32
CA TYR A 161 -2.47 -1.79 2.72
C TYR A 161 -3.58 -2.77 2.35
N ARG A 162 -4.85 -2.38 2.54
CA ARG A 162 -6.02 -3.19 2.15
C ARG A 162 -6.01 -3.47 0.65
N CYS A 163 -5.85 -2.44 -0.17
CA CYS A 163 -5.87 -2.56 -1.62
C CYS A 163 -4.71 -3.41 -2.13
N LEU A 164 -3.50 -3.16 -1.60
CA LEU A 164 -2.31 -3.94 -1.91
C LEU A 164 -2.52 -5.41 -1.58
N TRP A 165 -2.92 -5.73 -0.34
CA TRP A 165 -3.11 -7.12 0.08
C TRP A 165 -4.24 -7.82 -0.69
N ALA A 166 -5.41 -7.17 -0.83
CA ALA A 166 -6.54 -7.73 -1.55
C ALA A 166 -6.18 -8.07 -3.00
N ARG A 167 -5.43 -7.17 -3.65
CA ARG A 167 -5.02 -7.33 -5.03
C ARG A 167 -4.00 -8.45 -5.18
N ALA A 168 -3.04 -8.56 -4.27
CA ALA A 168 -2.10 -9.68 -4.25
C ALA A 168 -2.81 -11.03 -4.13
N MET A 169 -3.79 -11.14 -3.23
CA MET A 169 -4.59 -12.36 -3.09
C MET A 169 -5.37 -12.68 -4.36
N HIS A 170 -5.95 -11.66 -5.00
CA HIS A 170 -6.64 -11.83 -6.27
C HIS A 170 -5.69 -12.32 -7.39
N GLU A 171 -4.48 -11.77 -7.47
CA GLU A 171 -3.50 -12.14 -8.49
C GLU A 171 -2.69 -13.41 -8.15
N GLY A 172 -2.95 -14.05 -7.01
CA GLY A 172 -2.23 -15.26 -6.60
C GLY A 172 -0.77 -15.01 -6.23
N ILE A 173 -0.42 -13.80 -5.79
CA ILE A 173 0.92 -13.44 -5.34
C ILE A 173 1.25 -14.18 -4.05
N LYS A 174 2.43 -14.79 -4.00
CA LYS A 174 2.87 -15.67 -2.90
C LYS A 174 4.02 -15.10 -2.09
N HIS A 175 4.73 -14.11 -2.63
CA HIS A 175 5.95 -13.60 -2.03
C HIS A 175 5.97 -12.08 -2.09
N TYR A 176 6.16 -11.45 -0.93
CA TYR A 176 6.58 -10.06 -0.87
C TYR A 176 8.04 -9.98 -0.52
N VAL A 177 8.73 -9.07 -1.20
CA VAL A 177 10.06 -8.56 -0.82
C VAL A 177 9.95 -7.06 -0.64
N THR A 178 10.67 -6.49 0.32
CA THR A 178 10.65 -5.04 0.56
C THR A 178 11.88 -4.61 1.36
N ILE A 179 12.18 -3.31 1.36
CA ILE A 179 13.17 -2.69 2.24
C ILE A 179 12.41 -1.87 3.28
N LEU A 180 12.55 -2.23 4.56
CA LEU A 180 11.88 -1.52 5.65
C LEU A 180 12.90 -0.81 6.53
N ASP A 181 12.66 0.45 6.88
CA ASP A 181 13.40 1.15 7.94
C ASP A 181 12.99 0.64 9.34
N GLY A 182 13.75 1.02 10.36
CA GLY A 182 13.52 0.53 11.73
C GLY A 182 12.15 0.92 12.30
N ASP A 183 11.64 2.10 11.97
CA ASP A 183 10.34 2.58 12.44
C ASP A 183 9.19 1.73 11.86
N ILE A 184 9.21 1.48 10.56
CA ILE A 184 8.19 0.67 9.88
C ILE A 184 8.26 -0.78 10.35
N ARG A 185 9.47 -1.35 10.51
CA ARG A 185 9.62 -2.71 11.06
C ARG A 185 8.96 -2.85 12.43
N ARG A 186 9.16 -1.87 13.32
CA ARG A 186 8.51 -1.87 14.65
C ARG A 186 6.99 -1.82 14.54
N THR A 187 6.46 -0.99 13.64
CA THR A 187 5.01 -0.92 13.39
C THR A 187 4.46 -2.24 12.86
N PHE A 188 5.13 -2.86 11.89
CA PHE A 188 4.73 -4.16 11.33
C PHE A 188 4.77 -5.26 12.38
N ALA A 189 5.81 -5.30 13.22
CA ALA A 189 5.88 -6.22 14.34
C ALA A 189 4.75 -5.98 15.36
N LEU A 190 4.39 -4.72 15.63
CA LEU A 190 3.29 -4.36 16.52
C LEU A 190 1.94 -4.88 16.00
N VAL A 191 1.64 -4.65 14.72
CA VAL A 191 0.39 -5.11 14.09
C VAL A 191 0.43 -6.59 13.68
N GLY A 192 1.55 -7.29 13.91
CA GLY A 192 1.67 -8.73 13.70
C GLY A 192 1.89 -9.16 12.25
N LEU A 193 2.34 -8.27 11.36
CA LEU A 193 2.66 -8.66 9.98
C LEU A 193 3.89 -9.59 9.97
N PRO A 194 3.81 -10.79 9.37
CA PRO A 194 4.84 -11.82 9.45
C PRO A 194 5.97 -11.58 8.44
N PHE A 195 6.59 -10.40 8.49
CA PHE A 195 7.82 -10.14 7.76
C PHE A 195 9.01 -10.69 8.55
N GLU A 196 9.97 -11.25 7.84
CA GLU A 196 11.26 -11.72 8.37
C GLU A 196 12.41 -11.20 7.50
N PRO A 197 13.63 -11.05 8.05
CA PRO A 197 14.78 -10.64 7.25
C PRO A 197 15.07 -11.66 6.15
N ILE A 198 15.33 -11.20 4.92
CA ILE A 198 15.69 -12.07 3.80
C ILE A 198 16.95 -12.85 4.19
N ILE A 199 16.84 -14.18 4.31
CA ILE A 199 17.96 -15.11 4.60
C ILE A 199 18.81 -14.62 5.79
N GLY A 200 18.15 -14.12 6.85
CA GLY A 200 18.82 -13.68 8.07
C GLY A 200 19.68 -12.42 7.93
N THR A 201 19.43 -11.60 6.90
CA THR A 201 20.13 -10.33 6.71
C THR A 201 19.98 -9.37 7.90
N GLY A 202 21.01 -8.55 8.10
CA GLY A 202 21.07 -7.53 9.16
C GLY A 202 20.60 -6.16 8.70
N GLU A 203 20.70 -5.19 9.60
CA GLU A 203 20.46 -3.78 9.28
C GLU A 203 21.57 -3.22 8.38
N VAL A 204 21.19 -2.36 7.45
CA VAL A 204 22.06 -1.66 6.50
C VAL A 204 21.69 -0.19 6.41
N TYR A 205 22.65 0.63 6.00
CA TYR A 205 22.34 1.98 5.53
C TYR A 205 21.78 1.91 4.11
N HIS A 206 20.59 2.48 3.88
CA HIS A 206 19.94 2.52 2.56
C HIS A 206 19.18 3.84 2.39
N GLU A 207 19.54 4.59 1.34
CA GLU A 207 18.86 5.84 0.90
C GLU A 207 18.49 6.80 2.05
N GLY A 208 19.43 7.08 2.96
CA GLY A 208 19.23 8.02 4.08
C GLY A 208 18.80 7.36 5.40
N SER A 209 18.27 6.13 5.36
CA SER A 209 17.96 5.35 6.55
C SER A 209 19.19 4.57 7.03
N LYS A 210 19.48 4.64 8.34
CA LYS A 210 20.64 3.98 8.96
C LYS A 210 20.40 2.54 9.40
N ASP A 211 19.14 2.16 9.49
CA ASP A 211 18.70 0.90 10.07
C ASP A 211 17.70 0.20 9.14
N SER A 212 17.87 0.31 7.82
CA SER A 212 17.05 -0.41 6.84
C SER A 212 17.35 -1.91 6.83
N MET A 213 16.40 -2.73 6.40
CA MET A 213 16.57 -4.17 6.31
C MET A 213 15.77 -4.73 5.14
N PHE A 214 16.36 -5.71 4.44
CA PHE A 214 15.68 -6.46 3.38
C PHE A 214 14.76 -7.50 4.01
N MET A 215 13.48 -7.45 3.70
CA MET A 215 12.46 -8.27 4.35
C MET A 215 11.70 -9.12 3.33
N TYR A 216 11.33 -10.32 3.75
CA TYR A 216 10.44 -11.24 3.06
C TYR A 216 9.16 -11.44 3.86
N GLY A 217 8.02 -11.59 3.18
CA GLY A 217 6.75 -11.91 3.85
C GLY A 217 5.78 -12.67 2.94
N PRO A 218 5.18 -13.78 3.39
CA PRO A 218 4.13 -14.47 2.63
C PRO A 218 2.77 -13.79 2.86
N PRO A 219 2.16 -13.16 1.85
CA PRO A 219 0.95 -12.34 2.02
C PRO A 219 -0.26 -13.13 2.52
N ALA A 220 -0.36 -14.43 2.21
CA ALA A 220 -1.41 -15.31 2.72
C ALA A 220 -1.37 -15.46 4.26
N GLY A 221 -0.20 -15.28 4.89
CA GLY A 221 -0.05 -15.36 6.34
C GLY A 221 -0.46 -14.09 7.09
N PHE A 222 -0.71 -12.97 6.39
CA PHE A 222 -0.86 -11.66 7.01
C PHE A 222 -2.11 -11.55 7.90
N PRO A 223 -3.32 -12.03 7.50
CA PRO A 223 -4.49 -12.00 8.37
C PRO A 223 -4.27 -12.77 9.69
N GLY A 224 -3.66 -13.96 9.60
CA GLY A 224 -3.33 -14.78 10.77
C GLY A 224 -2.28 -14.12 11.67
N GLY A 225 -1.28 -13.48 11.07
CA GLY A 225 -0.30 -12.65 11.78
C GLY A 225 -0.95 -11.49 12.53
N ALA A 226 -1.84 -10.75 11.87
CA ALA A 226 -2.55 -9.63 12.48
C ALA A 226 -3.47 -10.04 13.63
N ALA A 227 -4.14 -11.20 13.52
CA ALA A 227 -4.90 -11.79 14.62
C ALA A 227 -4.02 -12.10 15.84
N LYS A 228 -2.84 -12.69 15.63
CA LYS A 228 -1.86 -12.95 16.69
C LYS A 228 -1.31 -11.64 17.28
N GLY A 229 -1.07 -10.64 16.45
CA GLY A 229 -0.67 -9.29 16.87
C GLY A 229 -1.67 -8.69 17.84
N LEU A 230 -2.95 -8.68 17.46
CA LEU A 230 -4.05 -8.18 18.29
C LEU A 230 -4.15 -8.91 19.64
N ALA A 231 -3.95 -10.24 19.65
CA ALA A 231 -3.99 -11.03 20.88
C ALA A 231 -2.81 -10.74 21.83
N ARG A 232 -1.66 -10.30 21.30
CA ARG A 232 -0.43 -10.07 22.06
C ARG A 232 -0.30 -8.66 22.62
N VAL A 233 -0.89 -7.65 21.96
CA VAL A 233 -0.73 -6.25 22.39
C VAL A 233 -1.52 -5.93 23.65
N ASN A 234 -1.00 -4.99 24.44
CA ASN A 234 -1.67 -4.51 25.65
C ASN A 234 -2.98 -3.77 25.33
N GLU A 235 -3.88 -3.66 26.32
CA GLU A 235 -5.21 -3.03 26.17
C GLU A 235 -5.17 -1.63 25.54
N LYS A 236 -4.12 -0.85 25.81
CA LYS A 236 -3.97 0.51 25.28
C LYS A 236 -3.78 0.52 23.76
N LEU A 237 -3.10 -0.49 23.21
CA LEU A 237 -2.79 -0.59 21.77
C LEU A 237 -3.81 -1.43 21.01
N LYS A 238 -4.65 -2.21 21.70
CA LYS A 238 -5.69 -3.03 21.08
C LYS A 238 -6.61 -2.26 20.13
N PRO A 239 -7.14 -1.06 20.46
CA PRO A 239 -8.01 -0.33 19.54
C PRO A 239 -7.34 -0.02 18.20
N PHE A 240 -6.06 0.36 18.22
CA PHE A 240 -5.29 0.63 17.02
C PHE A 240 -5.05 -0.63 16.18
N VAL A 241 -4.59 -1.71 16.81
CA VAL A 241 -4.32 -2.98 16.09
C VAL A 241 -5.61 -3.62 15.60
N ALA A 242 -6.71 -3.52 16.35
CA ALA A 242 -8.03 -3.97 15.95
C ALA A 242 -8.51 -3.19 14.73
N SER A 243 -8.43 -1.85 14.75
CA SER A 243 -8.77 -1.01 13.61
C SER A 243 -7.98 -1.42 12.36
N PHE A 244 -6.65 -1.57 12.49
CA PHE A 244 -5.81 -2.00 11.38
C PHE A 244 -6.22 -3.38 10.84
N LYS A 245 -6.33 -4.39 11.70
CA LYS A 245 -6.71 -5.75 11.31
C LYS A 245 -8.06 -5.77 10.61
N THR A 246 -9.06 -5.09 11.18
CA THR A 246 -10.41 -5.07 10.65
C THR A 246 -10.45 -4.39 9.28
N ARG A 247 -9.85 -3.21 9.13
CA ARG A 247 -9.88 -2.47 7.85
C ARG A 247 -9.03 -3.13 6.77
N VAL A 248 -7.91 -3.76 7.12
CA VAL A 248 -6.96 -4.33 6.14
C VAL A 248 -7.30 -5.78 5.77
N PHE A 249 -7.82 -6.59 6.68
CA PHE A 249 -7.97 -8.04 6.45
C PHE A 249 -9.39 -8.59 6.64
N ASP A 250 -10.16 -8.10 7.62
CA ASP A 250 -11.45 -8.73 7.96
C ASP A 250 -12.64 -8.14 7.21
N GLY A 251 -12.58 -6.87 6.81
CA GLY A 251 -13.73 -6.13 6.30
C GLY A 251 -14.49 -6.88 5.18
N PRO A 252 -15.73 -7.35 5.43
CA PRO A 252 -16.67 -7.70 4.37
C PRO A 252 -17.24 -6.42 3.74
N ASP A 253 -17.21 -5.34 4.51
CA ASP A 253 -17.66 -4.01 4.14
C ASP A 253 -16.72 -3.44 3.11
N VAL A 254 -17.36 -3.15 2.00
CA VAL A 254 -16.75 -2.58 0.86
C VAL A 254 -16.96 -1.07 0.88
N ASP A 255 -16.92 -0.44 2.05
CA ASP A 255 -16.77 1.03 2.19
C ASP A 255 -15.42 1.51 1.61
N HIS A 256 -14.63 0.59 1.05
CA HIS A 256 -13.51 0.82 0.15
C HIS A 256 -13.57 -0.16 -1.05
N HIS A 257 -14.72 -0.26 -1.76
CA HIS A 257 -14.83 -1.03 -3.01
C HIS A 257 -13.60 -0.75 -3.85
N LEU A 258 -12.73 -1.76 -3.91
CA LEU A 258 -11.56 -1.82 -4.77
C LEU A 258 -12.04 -1.35 -6.14
N MET A 259 -11.66 -0.14 -6.53
CA MET A 259 -12.11 0.43 -7.80
C MET A 259 -11.48 -0.24 -9.01
N PHE A 260 -10.72 -1.31 -8.80
CA PHE A 260 -10.21 -2.09 -9.90
C PHE A 260 -11.34 -2.99 -10.31
N ASP A 261 -11.91 -2.68 -11.47
CA ASP A 261 -12.57 -3.70 -12.24
C ASP A 261 -11.55 -4.81 -12.48
N ILE A 262 -11.63 -5.85 -11.65
CA ILE A 262 -10.77 -7.01 -11.67
C ILE A 262 -10.80 -7.67 -13.05
N SER A 263 -11.91 -7.53 -13.80
CA SER A 263 -12.04 -8.06 -15.16
C SER A 263 -11.27 -7.27 -16.22
N LYS A 264 -10.85 -6.04 -15.91
CA LYS A 264 -10.09 -5.15 -16.82
C LYS A 264 -8.61 -5.05 -16.48
N ALA A 265 -8.17 -5.78 -15.47
CA ALA A 265 -6.77 -5.85 -15.09
C ALA A 265 -5.89 -6.49 -16.19
N PRO A 266 -4.67 -5.97 -16.44
CA PRO A 266 -3.67 -6.71 -17.19
C PRO A 266 -3.45 -8.10 -16.54
N GLY A 267 -3.62 -9.17 -17.31
CA GLY A 267 -3.52 -10.55 -16.81
C GLY A 267 -4.80 -11.15 -16.23
N ALA A 268 -5.95 -10.48 -16.33
CA ALA A 268 -7.23 -11.10 -16.02
C ALA A 268 -7.45 -12.34 -16.90
N LEU A 269 -7.48 -13.53 -16.28
CA LEU A 269 -7.95 -14.74 -16.94
C LEU A 269 -9.35 -14.46 -17.48
N LYS A 270 -9.53 -14.59 -18.80
CA LYS A 270 -10.86 -14.58 -19.41
C LYS A 270 -11.66 -15.68 -18.73
N ARG A 271 -12.69 -15.32 -17.96
CA ARG A 271 -13.67 -16.29 -17.50
C ARG A 271 -14.39 -16.80 -18.75
N ASP A 272 -14.15 -18.06 -19.08
CA ASP A 272 -15.02 -18.77 -19.99
C ASP A 272 -16.44 -18.81 -19.38
N ASN A 273 -17.43 -18.63 -20.25
CA ASN A 273 -18.82 -18.35 -19.94
C ASN A 273 -19.50 -19.38 -19.03
N GLU A 274 -20.42 -18.83 -18.21
CA GLU A 274 -21.71 -19.37 -17.78
C GLU A 274 -21.79 -20.73 -17.06
N ALA A 275 -22.20 -20.66 -15.80
CA ALA A 275 -23.22 -21.57 -15.28
C ALA A 275 -24.29 -20.74 -14.55
N THR A 276 -25.47 -20.75 -15.14
CA THR A 276 -26.71 -20.14 -14.70
C THR A 276 -27.13 -20.70 -13.34
N THR A 277 -27.20 -19.87 -12.29
CA THR A 277 -27.86 -20.24 -11.03
C THR A 277 -28.88 -19.18 -10.62
N THR A 278 -30.10 -19.67 -10.42
CA THR A 278 -31.37 -19.02 -10.10
C THR A 278 -31.32 -18.21 -8.79
N PRO A 279 -32.17 -17.16 -8.61
CA PRO A 279 -32.10 -16.28 -7.45
C PRO A 279 -32.77 -16.89 -6.22
N VAL A 280 -32.08 -16.83 -5.08
CA VAL A 280 -32.64 -17.15 -3.76
C VAL A 280 -33.16 -15.86 -3.10
N THR A 281 -34.34 -15.97 -2.51
CA THR A 281 -35.17 -14.93 -1.87
C THR A 281 -34.54 -14.34 -0.60
N LYS A 282 -34.66 -13.01 -0.44
CA LYS A 282 -34.24 -12.22 0.76
C LYS A 282 -35.19 -12.44 1.95
N PRO A 283 -34.68 -12.46 3.20
CA PRO A 283 -35.48 -12.20 4.40
C PRO A 283 -35.58 -10.69 4.73
N PRO A 284 -36.58 -10.27 5.54
CA PRO A 284 -36.97 -8.87 5.76
C PRO A 284 -36.10 -8.14 6.80
N PRO A 285 -36.19 -6.78 6.87
CA PRO A 285 -35.28 -5.96 7.67
C PRO A 285 -35.73 -5.85 9.14
N VAL A 286 -34.75 -5.74 10.05
CA VAL A 286 -34.95 -5.47 11.48
C VAL A 286 -34.58 -4.01 11.78
N GLN A 287 -35.39 -3.40 12.66
CA GLN A 287 -35.43 -1.98 13.02
C GLN A 287 -34.25 -1.50 13.87
N ASP A 288 -33.90 -0.22 13.65
CA ASP A 288 -32.97 0.58 14.44
C ASP A 288 -33.46 0.86 15.86
N VAL A 289 -32.51 0.90 16.82
CA VAL A 289 -32.70 1.55 18.12
C VAL A 289 -31.54 2.52 18.35
N ALA A 290 -31.89 3.80 18.51
CA ALA A 290 -31.00 4.89 18.89
C ALA A 290 -30.70 4.87 20.39
N VAL A 291 -29.46 5.20 20.79
CA VAL A 291 -29.14 5.73 22.12
C VAL A 291 -28.08 6.83 22.01
N SER A 292 -28.31 7.93 22.71
CA SER A 292 -27.53 9.17 22.71
C SER A 292 -26.50 9.27 23.85
N ALA A 293 -25.38 9.93 23.53
CA ALA A 293 -24.74 11.07 24.20
C ALA A 293 -23.96 10.97 25.54
N ASN A 294 -22.86 11.76 25.52
CA ASN A 294 -22.07 12.39 26.60
C ASN A 294 -20.96 11.53 27.24
N GLY A 295 -19.74 12.01 27.49
CA GLY A 295 -19.09 13.30 27.30
C GLY A 295 -17.67 13.29 27.92
N HIS A 296 -16.79 14.14 27.38
CA HIS A 296 -15.57 14.75 27.93
C HIS A 296 -14.45 13.92 28.60
N GLY A 297 -13.22 14.11 28.08
CA GLY A 297 -12.04 14.29 28.94
C GLY A 297 -10.72 13.67 28.48
N LEU A 298 -10.13 14.07 27.34
CA LEU A 298 -8.75 13.68 26.99
C LEU A 298 -8.01 14.76 26.17
N SER A 299 -7.70 15.92 26.77
CA SER A 299 -6.93 16.99 26.12
C SER A 299 -5.47 17.15 26.58
N GLN A 300 -4.95 16.28 27.45
CA GLN A 300 -3.62 16.49 28.06
C GLN A 300 -2.52 15.46 27.75
N TRP A 301 -2.76 14.45 26.90
CA TRP A 301 -1.74 13.42 26.59
C TRP A 301 -1.35 13.30 25.10
N TYR A 302 -1.80 14.25 24.27
CA TYR A 302 -1.45 14.33 22.83
C TYR A 302 0.04 14.62 22.55
N GLY A 303 0.83 14.99 23.57
CA GLY A 303 2.24 15.34 23.41
C GLY A 303 3.19 14.15 23.22
N ALA A 304 2.91 12.99 23.82
CA ALA A 304 3.81 11.84 23.80
C ALA A 304 3.59 10.91 22.59
N LEU A 305 2.36 10.82 22.08
CA LEU A 305 2.02 10.08 20.85
C LEU A 305 2.41 10.84 19.58
N LYS A 306 2.50 12.18 19.64
CA LYS A 306 2.97 13.00 18.51
C LYS A 306 4.37 12.61 18.04
N ARG A 307 5.31 12.22 18.92
CA ARG A 307 6.65 11.77 18.48
C ARG A 307 6.67 10.38 17.84
N TYR A 308 5.66 9.54 18.09
CA TYR A 308 5.56 8.20 17.51
C TYR A 308 4.88 8.18 16.15
N PHE A 309 4.06 9.19 15.84
CA PHE A 309 3.24 9.25 14.61
C PHE A 309 3.38 10.55 13.81
N SER A 310 4.16 11.55 14.24
CA SER A 310 4.40 12.76 13.41
C SER A 310 5.28 12.49 12.19
N SER A 311 5.88 11.30 12.12
CA SER A 311 6.71 10.83 11.01
C SER A 311 5.97 9.83 10.10
N PHE A 312 4.66 9.62 10.32
CA PHE A 312 3.81 8.70 9.55
C PHE A 312 2.56 9.36 9.10
#